data_AF-A0A1T5NJI3-F1
#
_entry.id   AF-A0A1T5NJI3-F1
#
_cell.length_a   1.000
_cell.length_b   1.000
_cell.length_c   1.000
_cell.angle_alpha   90.00
_cell.angle_beta   90.00
_cell.angle_gamma   90.00
#
_symmetry.space_group_name_H-M   'P 1'
#
loop_
_entity.id
_entity.type
_entity.pdbx_description
1 polymer ?
#
loop_
_entity_poly.entity_id
_entity_poly.type
_entity_poly.pdbx_seq_one_letter_code
_entity_poly.pdbx_strand_id
1 'polypeptide(L)'
;MKILTCLCIGFLGIVNNVDNPSIYNLLQHWNKMSLSVLKENAASAITGQERELYQNRLEAMPEAWEGVDSINYKSIRLLFLEQISADFNWKDKKWAVIEVVKNGEIKRLVNYLIYYNGSQANIIAYRYYLDKWIKIHEWQEHLKMVTLFKKKDKVPMDKGSNVGDVIVTSFKSGFPLQSAYFVENTLDQGSMIKSIISHSY
;
A
#
# COMPACT_ATOMS: atom_id res chain seq x y z
N MET A 1 -12.01 -60.35 16.49
CA MET A 1 -12.48 -58.98 16.78
C MET A 1 -11.34 -58.03 16.44
N LYS A 2 -11.45 -57.25 15.35
CA LYS A 2 -10.40 -56.32 14.89
C LYS A 2 -10.65 -54.97 15.55
N ILE A 3 -9.75 -54.50 16.40
CA ILE A 3 -9.79 -53.14 16.97
C ILE A 3 -9.11 -52.23 15.95
N LEU A 4 -9.91 -51.37 15.33
CA LEU A 4 -9.46 -50.36 14.38
C LEU A 4 -8.97 -49.14 15.17
N THR A 5 -7.65 -49.03 15.34
CA THR A 5 -7.03 -47.85 15.96
C THR A 5 -7.06 -46.70 14.97
N CYS A 6 -7.97 -45.75 15.18
CA CYS A 6 -8.08 -44.52 14.41
C CYS A 6 -6.92 -43.59 14.79
N LEU A 7 -5.92 -43.46 13.91
CA LEU A 7 -4.86 -42.47 14.02
C LEU A 7 -5.48 -41.08 13.78
N CYS A 8 -5.79 -40.36 14.86
CA CYS A 8 -6.01 -38.93 14.81
C CYS A 8 -4.66 -38.26 14.51
N ILE A 9 -4.38 -38.02 13.23
CA ILE A 9 -3.33 -37.10 12.81
C ILE A 9 -3.83 -35.70 13.21
N GLY A 10 -3.45 -35.27 14.41
CA GLY A 10 -3.62 -33.91 14.86
C GLY A 10 -2.85 -33.00 13.92
N PHE A 11 -3.58 -32.30 13.05
CA PHE A 11 -3.07 -31.17 12.31
C PHE A 11 -2.82 -30.06 13.33
N LEU A 12 -1.66 -30.10 13.99
CA LEU A 12 -1.11 -28.94 14.67
C LEU A 12 -0.79 -27.93 13.58
N GLY A 13 -1.77 -27.08 13.28
CA GLY A 13 -1.54 -25.84 12.56
C GLY A 13 -0.44 -25.11 13.31
N ILE A 14 0.74 -25.09 12.71
CA ILE A 14 1.85 -24.27 13.15
C ILE A 14 1.41 -22.83 12.93
N VAL A 15 0.70 -22.27 13.91
CA VAL A 15 0.55 -20.82 14.04
C VAL A 15 1.90 -20.33 14.51
N ASN A 16 2.83 -20.21 13.56
CA ASN A 16 4.02 -19.41 13.75
C ASN A 16 3.57 -17.94 13.80
N ASN A 17 2.93 -17.53 14.90
CA ASN A 17 2.97 -16.13 15.32
C ASN A 17 4.39 -15.88 15.82
N VAL A 18 5.32 -15.84 14.86
CA VAL A 18 6.60 -15.21 15.10
C VAL A 18 6.29 -13.73 15.08
N ASP A 19 6.04 -13.17 16.27
CA ASP A 19 6.07 -11.74 16.47
C ASP A 19 7.32 -11.22 15.75
N ASN A 20 7.12 -10.42 14.72
CA ASN A 20 8.21 -9.84 13.94
C ASN A 20 8.24 -8.34 14.23
N PRO A 21 8.94 -7.91 15.30
CA PRO A 21 9.01 -6.51 15.69
C PRO A 21 9.41 -5.57 14.54
N SER A 22 10.20 -6.06 13.58
CA SER A 22 10.60 -5.26 12.41
C SER A 22 9.45 -4.96 11.46
N ILE A 23 8.51 -5.90 11.25
CA ILE A 23 7.31 -5.68 10.43
C ILE A 23 6.37 -4.71 11.15
N TYR A 24 6.18 -4.88 12.47
CA TYR A 24 5.26 -4.02 13.23
C TYR A 24 5.78 -2.58 13.33
N ASN A 25 7.08 -2.40 13.58
CA ASN A 25 7.69 -1.07 13.57
C ASN A 25 7.58 -0.41 12.19
N LEU A 26 7.81 -1.17 11.11
CA LEU A 26 7.63 -0.67 9.74
C LEU A 26 6.17 -0.25 9.50
N LEU A 27 5.20 -1.08 9.88
CA LEU A 27 3.77 -0.79 9.74
C LEU A 27 3.39 0.52 10.45
N GLN A 28 3.80 0.68 11.71
CA GLN A 28 3.49 1.87 12.49
C GLN A 28 4.08 3.13 11.87
N HIS A 29 5.36 3.08 11.46
CA HIS A 29 5.99 4.22 10.79
C HIS A 29 5.34 4.54 9.44
N TRP A 30 4.97 3.51 8.68
CA TRP A 30 4.27 3.68 7.40
C TRP A 30 2.91 4.35 7.62
N ASN A 31 2.11 3.86 8.56
CA ASN A 31 0.81 4.45 8.91
C ASN A 31 0.95 5.91 9.36
N LYS A 32 1.90 6.20 10.26
CA LYS A 32 2.19 7.57 10.73
C LYS A 32 2.57 8.51 9.58
N MET A 33 3.44 8.06 8.68
CA MET A 33 3.88 8.88 7.55
C MET A 33 2.74 9.16 6.57
N SER A 34 1.95 8.15 6.18
CA SER A 34 0.81 8.36 5.28
C SER A 34 -0.22 9.32 5.89
N LEU A 35 -0.48 9.19 7.20
CA LEU A 35 -1.41 10.06 7.91
C LEU A 35 -0.89 11.51 8.01
N SER A 36 0.40 11.71 8.26
CA SER A 36 1.01 13.04 8.28
C SER A 36 0.83 13.76 6.94
N VAL A 37 1.11 13.05 5.85
CA VAL A 37 0.98 13.62 4.50
C VAL A 37 -0.47 14.00 4.19
N LEU A 38 -1.46 13.18 4.58
CA LEU A 38 -2.85 13.55 4.37
C LEU A 38 -3.25 14.78 5.22
N LYS A 39 -2.77 14.88 6.47
CA LYS A 39 -3.00 16.06 7.32
C LYS A 39 -2.38 17.32 6.73
N GLU A 40 -1.16 17.22 6.20
CA GLU A 40 -0.49 18.32 5.50
C GLU A 40 -1.26 18.74 4.25
N ASN A 41 -1.78 17.79 3.48
CA ASN A 41 -2.64 18.07 2.33
C ASN A 41 -3.95 18.78 2.74
N ALA A 42 -4.59 18.34 3.83
CA ALA A 42 -5.79 19.00 4.38
C ALA A 42 -5.51 20.45 4.80
N ALA A 43 -4.38 20.68 5.47
CA ALA A 43 -3.96 22.01 5.93
C ALA A 43 -3.58 22.95 4.78
N SER A 44 -2.97 22.41 3.71
CA SER A 44 -2.48 23.18 2.56
C SER A 44 -3.45 23.24 1.37
N ALA A 45 -4.62 22.62 1.48
CA ALA A 45 -5.65 22.63 0.44
C ALA A 45 -6.03 24.06 0.04
N ILE A 46 -6.10 24.29 -1.28
CA ILE A 46 -6.33 25.62 -1.87
C ILE A 46 -7.82 25.99 -1.77
N THR A 47 -8.70 25.00 -1.94
CA THR A 47 -10.14 25.18 -1.95
C THR A 47 -10.80 24.54 -0.73
N GLY A 48 -11.96 25.08 -0.31
CA GLY A 48 -12.75 24.47 0.76
C GLY A 48 -13.20 23.04 0.44
N GLN A 49 -13.54 22.77 -0.82
CA GLN A 49 -13.96 21.44 -1.28
C GLN A 49 -12.83 20.41 -1.21
N GLU A 50 -11.62 20.77 -1.64
CA GLU A 50 -10.43 19.91 -1.50
C GLU A 50 -10.12 19.62 -0.03
N ARG A 51 -10.26 20.63 0.84
CA ARG A 51 -10.09 20.48 2.28
C ARG A 51 -11.10 19.51 2.89
N GLU A 52 -12.38 19.69 2.59
CA GLU A 52 -13.46 18.81 3.04
C GLU A 52 -13.24 17.37 2.57
N LEU A 53 -12.80 17.17 1.32
CA LEU A 53 -12.47 15.84 0.82
C LEU A 53 -11.35 15.20 1.64
N TYR A 54 -10.25 15.91 1.91
CA TYR A 54 -9.16 15.39 2.73
C TYR A 54 -9.59 15.13 4.18
N GLN A 55 -10.45 15.97 4.75
CA GLN A 55 -11.02 15.75 6.09
C GLN A 55 -11.89 14.49 6.13
N ASN A 56 -12.79 14.30 5.17
CA ASN A 56 -13.59 13.07 5.07
C ASN A 56 -12.70 11.82 4.94
N ARG A 57 -11.58 11.93 4.22
CA ARG A 57 -10.60 10.84 4.11
C ARG A 57 -9.87 10.59 5.43
N LEU A 58 -9.50 11.63 6.17
CA LEU A 58 -8.90 11.50 7.51
C LEU A 58 -9.86 10.85 8.51
N GLU A 59 -11.16 11.09 8.39
CA GLU A 59 -12.19 10.49 9.25
C GLU A 59 -12.46 9.03 8.90
N ALA A 60 -12.40 8.66 7.61
CA ALA A 60 -12.58 7.28 7.15
C ALA A 60 -11.30 6.42 7.24
N MET A 61 -10.13 7.03 7.33
CA MET A 61 -8.83 6.36 7.34
C MET A 61 -8.55 5.43 8.53
N PRO A 62 -8.97 5.77 9.77
CA PRO A 62 -8.74 4.91 10.93
C PRO A 62 -9.22 3.48 10.72
N GLU A 63 -10.34 3.25 10.02
CA GLU A 63 -10.85 1.90 9.72
C GLU A 63 -10.04 1.16 8.63
N ALA A 64 -9.35 1.89 7.74
CA ALA A 64 -8.55 1.30 6.67
C ALA A 64 -7.09 1.02 7.09
N TRP A 65 -6.54 1.84 7.99
CA TRP A 65 -5.15 1.79 8.46
C TRP A 65 -5.04 1.75 9.99
N GLU A 66 -5.91 0.96 10.61
CA GLU A 66 -5.83 0.68 12.03
C GLU A 66 -4.39 0.26 12.42
N GLY A 67 -3.94 0.79 13.54
CA GLY A 67 -2.66 0.44 14.13
C GLY A 67 -1.56 1.51 14.06
N VAL A 68 -1.94 2.79 14.14
CA VAL A 68 -0.99 3.90 14.37
C VAL A 68 -0.36 3.79 15.76
N ASP A 69 -1.15 3.42 16.77
CA ASP A 69 -0.75 3.37 18.18
C ASP A 69 -0.83 1.97 18.81
N SER A 70 -1.41 1.00 18.10
CA SER A 70 -1.51 -0.42 18.48
C SER A 70 -1.30 -1.31 17.25
N ILE A 71 -1.18 -2.64 17.37
CA ILE A 71 -1.10 -3.52 16.19
C ILE A 71 -2.50 -4.05 15.90
N ASN A 72 -3.04 -3.73 14.72
CA ASN A 72 -4.18 -4.46 14.19
C ASN A 72 -3.69 -5.59 13.28
N TYR A 73 -3.86 -6.84 13.73
CA TYR A 73 -3.49 -8.04 12.98
C TYR A 73 -4.31 -8.28 11.70
N LYS A 74 -5.44 -7.59 11.55
CA LYS A 74 -6.26 -7.58 10.33
C LYS A 74 -5.98 -6.39 9.42
N SER A 75 -4.93 -5.60 9.73
CA SER A 75 -4.55 -4.45 8.91
C SER A 75 -4.18 -4.90 7.50
N ILE A 76 -4.80 -4.27 6.49
CA ILE A 76 -4.53 -4.55 5.07
C ILE A 76 -3.03 -4.40 4.75
N ARG A 77 -2.37 -3.39 5.33
CA ARG A 77 -0.92 -3.17 5.18
C ARG A 77 -0.09 -4.22 5.90
N LEU A 78 -0.53 -4.71 7.06
CA LEU A 78 0.17 -5.80 7.73
C LEU A 78 0.14 -7.06 6.87
N LEU A 79 -1.05 -7.45 6.41
CA LEU A 79 -1.22 -8.60 5.50
C LEU A 79 -0.39 -8.42 4.22
N PHE A 80 -0.25 -7.18 3.74
CA PHE A 80 0.62 -6.88 2.59
C PHE A 80 2.09 -7.08 2.93
N LEU A 81 2.56 -6.56 4.08
CA LEU A 81 3.94 -6.71 4.53
C LEU A 81 4.30 -8.18 4.74
N GLU A 82 3.39 -8.98 5.28
CA GLU A 82 3.56 -10.43 5.42
C GLU A 82 3.69 -11.10 4.05
N GLN A 83 2.79 -10.78 3.11
CA GLN A 83 2.84 -11.31 1.74
C GLN A 83 4.18 -10.97 1.06
N ILE A 84 4.56 -9.69 1.02
CA ILE A 84 5.80 -9.31 0.33
C ILE A 84 7.06 -9.82 1.05
N SER A 85 6.99 -10.11 2.35
CA SER A 85 8.13 -10.70 3.08
C SER A 85 8.40 -12.14 2.63
N ALA A 86 7.39 -12.86 2.14
CA ALA A 86 7.56 -14.17 1.53
C ALA A 86 8.15 -14.08 0.12
N ASP A 87 7.75 -13.07 -0.65
CA ASP A 87 8.14 -12.91 -2.06
C ASP A 87 9.46 -12.14 -2.25
N PHE A 88 9.85 -11.31 -1.27
CA PHE A 88 10.93 -10.34 -1.39
C PHE A 88 11.60 -10.02 -0.05
N ASN A 89 12.92 -10.21 0.04
CA ASN A 89 13.71 -9.72 1.18
C ASN A 89 13.93 -8.20 1.09
N TRP A 90 13.07 -7.42 1.75
CA TRP A 90 13.05 -5.95 1.72
C TRP A 90 13.99 -5.25 2.71
N LYS A 91 14.52 -5.96 3.71
CA LYS A 91 15.15 -5.35 4.90
C LYS A 91 16.32 -4.42 4.59
N ASP A 92 17.15 -4.74 3.60
CA ASP A 92 18.33 -3.95 3.23
C ASP A 92 18.20 -3.27 1.86
N LYS A 93 16.98 -3.24 1.31
CA LYS A 93 16.75 -2.79 -0.06
C LYS A 93 16.07 -1.42 -0.10
N LYS A 94 16.21 -0.78 -1.25
CA LYS A 94 15.39 0.37 -1.64
C LYS A 94 14.16 -0.15 -2.36
N TRP A 95 12.99 0.26 -1.92
CA TRP A 95 11.72 -0.13 -2.53
C TRP A 95 10.67 0.96 -2.33
N ALA A 96 9.58 0.87 -3.07
CA ALA A 96 8.43 1.74 -2.95
C ALA A 96 7.15 0.92 -3.09
N VAL A 97 6.06 1.47 -2.59
CA VAL A 97 4.72 0.94 -2.81
C VAL A 97 3.85 2.05 -3.37
N ILE A 98 3.10 1.74 -4.42
CA ILE A 98 1.95 2.52 -4.84
C ILE A 98 0.71 1.77 -4.39
N GLU A 99 -0.02 2.31 -3.43
CA GLU A 99 -1.29 1.79 -2.96
C GLU A 99 -2.41 2.49 -3.71
N VAL A 100 -3.28 1.73 -4.37
CA VAL A 100 -4.41 2.24 -5.13
C VAL A 100 -5.71 1.69 -4.56
N VAL A 101 -6.55 2.60 -4.11
CA VAL A 101 -7.92 2.33 -3.67
C VAL A 101 -8.86 2.82 -4.75
N LYS A 102 -9.52 1.92 -5.47
CA LYS A 102 -10.58 2.30 -6.42
C LYS A 102 -11.94 2.19 -5.76
N ASN A 103 -12.67 3.30 -5.76
CA ASN A 103 -14.02 3.39 -5.23
C ASN A 103 -15.02 3.24 -6.39
N GLY A 104 -16.04 2.41 -6.20
CA GLY A 104 -17.09 2.08 -7.17
C GLY A 104 -18.19 1.28 -6.46
N GLU A 105 -18.96 0.46 -7.18
CA GLU A 105 -19.91 -0.47 -6.55
C GLU A 105 -19.21 -1.45 -5.58
N ILE A 106 -17.96 -1.80 -5.89
CA ILE A 106 -17.10 -2.63 -5.04
C ILE A 106 -15.76 -1.91 -4.89
N LYS A 107 -15.31 -1.76 -3.64
CA LYS A 107 -13.97 -1.23 -3.32
C LYS A 107 -12.90 -2.22 -3.78
N ARG A 108 -11.92 -1.75 -4.55
CA ARG A 108 -10.79 -2.57 -5.03
C ARG A 108 -9.49 -1.99 -4.53
N LEU A 109 -8.63 -2.85 -4.01
CA LEU A 109 -7.31 -2.48 -3.50
C LEU A 109 -6.25 -3.16 -4.36
N VAL A 110 -5.33 -2.35 -4.91
CA VAL A 110 -4.19 -2.83 -5.69
C VAL A 110 -2.94 -2.16 -5.17
N ASN A 111 -1.95 -2.96 -4.80
CA ASN A 111 -0.64 -2.47 -4.39
C ASN A 111 0.41 -2.85 -5.42
N TYR A 112 1.25 -1.90 -5.79
CA TYR A 112 2.38 -2.09 -6.68
C TYR A 112 3.66 -2.02 -5.86
N LEU A 113 4.30 -3.17 -5.63
CA LEU A 113 5.63 -3.24 -5.02
C LEU A 113 6.67 -2.93 -6.09
N ILE A 114 7.51 -1.94 -5.84
CA ILE A 114 8.60 -1.54 -6.73
C ILE A 114 9.90 -1.72 -5.99
N TYR A 115 10.82 -2.56 -6.49
CA TYR A 115 12.15 -2.68 -5.91
C TYR A 115 13.25 -2.45 -6.95
N TYR A 116 14.26 -1.69 -6.54
CA TYR A 116 15.26 -1.13 -7.45
C TYR A 116 16.50 -2.01 -7.50
N ASN A 117 16.96 -2.33 -8.71
CA ASN A 117 18.22 -3.01 -8.98
C ASN A 117 19.02 -2.21 -10.02
N GLY A 118 19.87 -1.29 -9.55
CA GLY A 118 20.61 -0.39 -10.41
C GLY A 118 19.70 0.63 -11.12
N SER A 119 19.68 0.60 -12.45
CA SER A 119 18.85 1.46 -13.31
C SER A 119 17.51 0.84 -13.71
N GLN A 120 17.28 -0.42 -13.32
CA GLN A 120 16.05 -1.18 -13.54
C GLN A 120 15.27 -1.26 -12.23
N ALA A 121 13.94 -1.27 -12.32
CA ALA A 121 13.07 -1.62 -11.21
C ALA A 121 12.18 -2.79 -11.62
N ASN A 122 12.01 -3.74 -10.70
CA ASN A 122 10.97 -4.75 -10.84
C ASN A 122 9.73 -4.22 -10.16
N ILE A 123 8.59 -4.42 -10.81
CA ILE A 123 7.28 -3.97 -10.35
C ILE A 123 6.38 -5.19 -10.27
N ILE A 124 5.79 -5.42 -9.10
CA ILE A 124 4.84 -6.50 -8.86
C ILE A 124 3.52 -5.90 -8.42
N ALA A 125 2.46 -6.18 -9.17
CA ALA A 125 1.11 -5.80 -8.81
C ALA A 125 0.44 -6.90 -7.98
N TYR A 126 -0.13 -6.51 -6.85
CA TYR A 126 -0.91 -7.35 -5.96
C TYR A 126 -2.33 -6.81 -5.86
N ARG A 127 -3.33 -7.69 -5.89
CA ARG A 127 -4.72 -7.35 -5.63
C ARG A 127 -5.16 -7.95 -4.31
N TYR A 128 -5.84 -7.17 -3.47
CA TYR A 128 -6.49 -7.70 -2.27
C TYR A 128 -7.83 -8.32 -2.65
N TYR A 129 -8.05 -9.58 -2.30
CA TYR A 129 -9.29 -10.29 -2.58
C TYR A 129 -9.48 -11.45 -1.61
N LEU A 130 -10.66 -11.55 -0.98
CA LEU A 130 -10.99 -12.57 0.03
C LEU A 130 -9.92 -12.68 1.14
N ASP A 131 -9.63 -11.54 1.76
CA ASP A 131 -8.71 -11.40 2.90
C ASP A 131 -7.26 -11.82 2.66
N LYS A 132 -6.82 -11.77 1.40
CA LYS A 132 -5.45 -12.07 1.01
C LYS A 132 -4.98 -11.18 -0.13
N TRP A 133 -3.67 -10.98 -0.17
CA TRP A 133 -2.99 -10.37 -1.31
C TRP A 133 -2.63 -11.44 -2.33
N ILE A 134 -2.97 -11.20 -3.59
CA ILE A 134 -2.70 -12.11 -4.70
C ILE A 134 -1.85 -11.35 -5.70
N LYS A 135 -0.67 -11.89 -6.01
CA LYS A 135 0.14 -11.40 -7.13
C LYS A 135 -0.62 -11.60 -8.44
N ILE A 136 -0.84 -10.52 -9.17
CA ILE A 136 -1.60 -10.53 -10.44
C ILE A 136 -0.73 -10.23 -11.66
N HIS A 137 0.37 -9.50 -11.49
CA HIS A 137 1.27 -9.16 -12.59
C HIS A 137 2.68 -8.82 -12.09
N GLU A 138 3.69 -9.01 -12.94
CA GLU A 138 5.07 -8.64 -12.67
C GLU A 138 5.77 -8.23 -13.96
N TRP A 139 6.51 -7.13 -13.92
CA TRP A 139 7.27 -6.62 -15.06
C TRP A 139 8.47 -5.79 -14.61
N GLN A 140 9.28 -5.34 -15.57
CA GLN A 140 10.45 -4.50 -15.34
C GLN A 140 10.31 -3.16 -16.06
N GLU A 141 10.83 -2.11 -15.45
CA GLU A 141 10.79 -0.76 -16.00
C GLU A 141 12.08 0.01 -15.69
N HIS A 142 12.50 0.89 -16.59
CA HIS A 142 13.63 1.78 -16.35
C HIS A 142 13.22 2.93 -15.43
N LEU A 143 13.34 2.70 -14.12
CA LEU A 143 12.77 3.56 -13.09
C LEU A 143 13.79 3.88 -11.98
N LYS A 144 13.84 5.16 -11.57
CA LYS A 144 14.54 5.60 -10.36
C LYS A 144 13.53 6.04 -9.31
N MET A 145 13.78 5.74 -8.03
CA MET A 145 12.87 6.10 -6.93
C MET A 145 12.43 7.57 -6.92
N VAL A 146 13.35 8.51 -7.18
CA VAL A 146 13.07 9.95 -7.24
C VAL A 146 12.00 10.34 -8.28
N THR A 147 11.80 9.51 -9.31
CA THR A 147 10.82 9.79 -10.36
C THR A 147 9.38 9.57 -9.93
N LEU A 148 9.15 8.91 -8.78
CA LEU A 148 7.82 8.70 -8.20
C LEU A 148 7.32 9.89 -7.36
N PHE A 149 8.16 10.90 -7.09
CA PHE A 149 7.82 12.00 -6.19
C PHE A 149 8.03 13.37 -6.84
N LYS A 150 7.70 13.51 -8.14
CA LYS A 150 7.88 14.78 -8.82
C LYS A 150 6.75 15.73 -8.44
N LYS A 151 7.08 16.98 -8.10
CA LYS A 151 6.09 18.02 -7.74
C LYS A 151 5.01 18.27 -8.80
N LYS A 152 5.26 17.90 -10.07
CA LYS A 152 4.32 18.07 -11.19
C LYS A 152 3.25 16.98 -11.28
N ASP A 153 3.32 15.94 -10.45
CA ASP A 153 2.42 14.79 -10.57
C ASP A 153 0.99 15.06 -10.06
N LYS A 154 0.70 16.28 -9.57
CA LYS A 154 -0.62 16.70 -9.10
C LYS A 154 -1.26 17.74 -10.04
N VAL A 155 -2.47 17.46 -10.52
CA VAL A 155 -3.36 18.38 -11.26
C VAL A 155 -4.53 18.83 -10.38
N PRO A 156 -5.21 19.95 -10.70
CA PRO A 156 -6.38 20.43 -9.95
C PRO A 156 -7.51 19.40 -9.89
N MET A 157 -8.29 19.42 -8.81
CA MET A 157 -9.47 18.56 -8.66
C MET A 157 -10.64 19.05 -9.52
N ASP A 158 -11.18 18.15 -10.35
CA ASP A 158 -12.49 18.34 -10.99
C ASP A 158 -13.64 17.86 -10.09
N LYS A 159 -14.81 18.49 -10.25
CA LYS A 159 -16.02 18.20 -9.44
C LYS A 159 -16.71 16.90 -9.90
N GLY A 160 -17.29 16.16 -8.95
CA GLY A 160 -18.39 15.22 -9.23
C GLY A 160 -18.06 13.75 -9.47
N SER A 161 -16.95 13.22 -8.95
CA SER A 161 -16.54 11.82 -9.16
C SER A 161 -16.38 11.06 -7.84
N ASN A 162 -16.84 9.79 -7.79
CA ASN A 162 -16.43 8.84 -6.75
C ASN A 162 -14.98 8.43 -7.02
N VAL A 163 -14.08 9.24 -6.50
CA VAL A 163 -12.65 9.16 -6.80
C VAL A 163 -11.96 8.16 -5.89
N GLY A 164 -11.06 7.38 -6.48
CA GLY A 164 -10.12 6.55 -5.75
C GLY A 164 -9.04 7.37 -5.04
N ASP A 165 -8.23 6.68 -4.25
CA ASP A 165 -7.07 7.23 -3.55
C ASP A 165 -5.79 6.54 -4.06
N VAL A 166 -4.71 7.30 -4.17
CA VAL A 166 -3.39 6.79 -4.50
C VAL A 166 -2.39 7.27 -3.45
N ILE A 167 -1.72 6.34 -2.78
CA ILE A 167 -0.63 6.64 -1.86
C ILE A 167 0.64 6.05 -2.42
N VAL A 168 1.69 6.86 -2.47
CA VAL A 168 3.02 6.40 -2.84
C VAL A 168 3.92 6.55 -1.64
N THR A 169 4.55 5.46 -1.20
CA THR A 169 5.51 5.49 -0.10
C THR A 169 6.81 4.82 -0.54
N SER A 170 7.94 5.47 -0.28
CA SER A 170 9.27 4.90 -0.50
C SER A 170 9.92 4.49 0.79
N PHE A 171 10.77 3.48 0.69
CA PHE A 171 11.42 2.82 1.82
C PHE A 171 12.89 2.59 1.52
N LYS A 172 13.69 2.64 2.58
CA LYS A 172 15.09 2.23 2.55
C LYS A 172 15.43 1.58 3.87
N SER A 173 16.06 0.41 3.79
CA SER A 173 16.56 -0.30 4.97
C SER A 173 15.47 -0.55 6.04
N GLY A 174 14.25 -0.86 5.60
CA GLY A 174 13.12 -1.12 6.49
C GLY A 174 12.46 0.11 7.14
N PHE A 175 12.75 1.32 6.67
CA PHE A 175 12.11 2.55 7.15
C PHE A 175 11.45 3.32 6.00
N PRO A 176 10.25 3.90 6.21
CA PRO A 176 9.65 4.80 5.23
C PRO A 176 10.44 6.11 5.17
N LEU A 177 10.72 6.59 3.96
CA LEU A 177 11.50 7.80 3.71
C LEU A 177 10.64 8.99 3.30
N GLN A 178 9.72 8.75 2.37
CA GLN A 178 8.86 9.76 1.80
C GLN A 178 7.53 9.14 1.42
N SER A 179 6.44 9.87 1.66
CA SER A 179 5.11 9.51 1.19
C SER A 179 4.47 10.68 0.44
N ALA A 180 3.60 10.35 -0.51
CA ALA A 180 2.74 11.28 -1.20
C ALA A 180 1.33 10.70 -1.26
N TYR A 181 0.32 11.57 -1.14
CA TYR A 181 -1.08 11.19 -1.27
C TYR A 181 -1.70 11.99 -2.40
N PHE A 182 -2.43 11.29 -3.27
CA PHE A 182 -3.16 11.84 -4.38
C PHE A 182 -4.59 11.31 -4.34
N VAL A 183 -5.52 12.16 -4.75
CA VAL A 183 -6.83 11.67 -5.21
C VAL A 183 -6.63 11.19 -6.64
N GLU A 184 -7.19 10.04 -7.02
CA GLU A 184 -6.82 9.36 -8.27
C GLU A 184 -6.97 10.24 -9.53
N ASN A 185 -7.99 11.10 -9.58
CA ASN A 185 -8.20 12.04 -10.68
C ASN A 185 -7.26 13.26 -10.67
N THR A 186 -6.57 13.51 -9.56
CA THR A 186 -5.54 14.56 -9.43
C THR A 186 -4.17 14.10 -9.86
N LEU A 187 -4.01 12.83 -10.23
CA LEU A 187 -2.73 12.33 -10.69
C LEU A 187 -2.51 12.73 -12.17
N ASP A 188 -1.40 13.39 -12.46
CA ASP A 188 -1.03 13.78 -13.83
C ASP A 188 -0.96 12.54 -14.73
N GLN A 189 -1.60 12.61 -15.90
CA GLN A 189 -1.61 11.54 -16.91
C GLN A 189 -0.19 11.24 -17.44
N GLY A 190 0.69 12.24 -17.46
CA GLY A 190 2.09 12.08 -17.83
C GLY A 190 2.98 11.55 -16.69
N SER A 191 2.44 11.34 -15.49
CA SER A 191 3.22 10.88 -14.35
C SER A 191 3.61 9.40 -14.48
N MET A 192 4.77 9.07 -13.92
CA MET A 192 5.24 7.68 -13.86
C MET A 192 4.31 6.80 -13.02
N ILE A 193 3.72 7.37 -11.96
CA ILE A 193 2.73 6.68 -11.11
C ILE A 193 1.54 6.24 -11.97
N LYS A 194 1.01 7.13 -12.82
CA LYS A 194 -0.13 6.80 -13.69
C LYS A 194 0.22 5.73 -14.71
N SER A 195 1.42 5.79 -15.29
CA SER A 195 1.94 4.78 -16.23
C SER A 195 1.94 3.38 -15.60
N ILE A 196 2.47 3.26 -14.38
CA ILE A 196 2.52 1.99 -13.62
C ILE A 196 1.11 1.46 -13.34
N ILE A 197 0.20 2.32 -12.90
CA ILE A 197 -1.17 1.92 -12.58
C ILE A 197 -1.91 1.43 -13.84
N SER A 198 -1.68 2.08 -14.97
CA SER A 198 -2.37 1.78 -16.24
C SER A 198 -1.86 0.50 -16.89
N HIS A 199 -0.64 0.04 -16.59
CA HIS A 199 -0.05 -1.16 -17.20
C HIS A 199 -0.70 -2.48 -16.74
N SER A 200 -1.44 -2.47 -15.63
CA SER A 200 -2.08 -3.67 -15.07
C SER A 200 -3.54 -3.85 -15.48
N TYR A 201 -4.01 -3.08 -16.48
CA TYR A 201 -5.33 -3.16 -17.09
C TYR A 201 -5.17 -3.34 -18.61
#